data_AF-A0A1C5EX42-F1
#
_entry.id   AF-A0A1C5EX42-F1
#
_cell.length_a   1.000
_cell.length_b   1.000
_cell.length_c   1.000
_cell.angle_alpha   90.00
_cell.angle_beta   90.00
_cell.angle_gamma   90.00
#
_symmetry.space_group_name_H-M   'P 1'
#
loop_
_entity.id
_entity.type
_entity.pdbx_description
1 polymer ?
#
loop_
_entity_poly.entity_id
_entity_poly.type
_entity_poly.pdbx_seq_one_letter_code
_entity_poly.pdbx_strand_id
1 'polypeptide(L)' 'MDSGGAVYVADYHNHRVRKITADGKISTVAGNGVAHYLGDVHPAAVSPLRGPRGLAQVREQCAE' A
#
# COMPACT_ATOMS: atom_id res chain seq x y z
N MET A 1 -2.47 9.42 -6.89
CA MET A 1 -2.92 10.24 -5.75
C MET A 1 -4.43 10.06 -5.61
N ASP A 2 -4.94 9.91 -4.40
CA ASP A 2 -6.38 9.79 -4.16
C ASP A 2 -7.07 11.17 -4.20
N SER A 3 -8.41 11.19 -4.08
CA SER A 3 -9.19 12.44 -4.07
C SER A 3 -8.97 13.31 -2.82
N GLY A 4 -8.45 12.73 -1.73
CA GLY A 4 -8.06 13.45 -0.51
C GLY A 4 -6.62 13.96 -0.54
N GLY A 5 -5.93 13.78 -1.67
CA GLY A 5 -4.55 14.23 -1.86
C GLY A 5 -3.48 13.34 -1.23
N ALA A 6 -3.80 12.08 -0.91
CA ALA A 6 -2.78 11.14 -0.48
C ALA A 6 -2.11 10.45 -1.68
N VAL A 7 -0.80 10.24 -1.56
CA VAL A 7 0.02 9.50 -2.53
C VAL A 7 0.35 8.13 -1.96
N TYR A 8 0.29 7.11 -2.81
CA TYR A 8 0.67 5.75 -2.44
C TYR A 8 1.97 5.39 -3.17
N VAL A 9 2.90 4.77 -2.44
CA VAL A 9 4.23 4.43 -2.92
C VAL A 9 4.45 2.93 -2.78
N ALA A 10 4.78 2.27 -3.89
CA ALA A 10 5.32 0.92 -3.89
C ALA A 10 6.81 0.99 -3.56
N ASP A 11 7.13 0.78 -2.28
CA ASP A 11 8.49 0.87 -1.79
C ASP A 11 9.19 -0.49 -1.99
N TYR A 12 9.71 -0.67 -3.21
CA TYR A 12 10.21 -1.94 -3.72
C TYR A 12 11.25 -2.60 -2.79
N HIS A 13 12.29 -1.86 -2.41
CA HIS A 13 13.37 -2.39 -1.58
C HIS A 13 12.99 -2.52 -0.11
N ASN A 14 11.98 -1.78 0.36
CA ASN A 14 11.49 -1.90 1.72
C ASN A 14 10.32 -2.87 1.84
N HIS A 15 9.91 -3.57 0.77
CA HIS A 15 8.87 -4.60 0.83
C HIS A 15 7.57 -4.10 1.44
N ARG A 16 7.19 -2.85 1.13
CA ARG A 16 6.05 -2.13 1.73
C ARG A 16 5.28 -1.32 0.70
N VAL A 17 4.00 -1.11 0.97
CA VAL A 17 3.20 -0.05 0.36
C VAL A 17 2.99 1.03 1.40
N ARG A 18 3.40 2.26 1.07
CA ARG A 18 3.31 3.41 1.97
C ARG A 18 2.28 4.41 1.48
N LYS A 19 1.54 5.01 2.41
CA LYS A 19 0.66 6.15 2.17
C LYS A 19 1.34 7.40 2.70
N ILE A 20 1.33 8.45 1.89
CA ILE A 20 1.80 9.79 2.25
C ILE A 20 0.58 10.70 2.14
N THR A 21 0.13 11.25 3.26
CA THR A 21 -1.00 12.20 3.29
C THR A 21 -0.55 13.59 2.83
N ALA A 22 -1.52 14.47 2.53
CA ALA A 22 -1.23 15.82 2.01
C ALA A 22 -0.44 16.69 2.99
N ASP A 23 -0.53 16.43 4.30
CA ASP A 23 0.25 17.05 5.37
C ASP A 23 1.65 16.40 5.56
N GLY A 24 2.03 15.45 4.70
CA GLY A 24 3.34 14.81 4.69
C GLY A 24 3.52 13.62 5.64
N LYS A 25 2.46 13.18 6.35
CA LYS A 25 2.56 12.02 7.24
C LYS A 25 2.67 10.72 6.44
N ILE A 26 3.66 9.91 6.80
CA ILE A 26 3.93 8.61 6.17
C ILE A 26 3.39 7.48 7.06
N SER A 27 2.66 6.54 6.48
CA SER A 27 2.26 5.29 7.13
C SER A 27 2.39 4.09 6.20
N THR A 28 2.53 2.89 6.77
CA THR A 28 2.53 1.63 6.00
C THR A 28 1.11 1.10 5.93
N VAL A 29 0.61 0.84 4.73
CA VAL A 29 -0.73 0.28 4.49
C VAL A 29 -0.69 -1.21 4.14
N ALA A 30 0.46 -1.70 3.63
CA ALA A 30 0.71 -3.12 3.42
C ALA A 30 2.21 -3.44 3.50
N GLY A 31 2.58 -4.66 3.88
CA GLY A 31 3.98 -5.09 3.99
C GLY A 31 4.57 -4.86 5.39
N ASN A 32 5.31 -5.85 5.89
CA ASN A 32 6.02 -5.74 7.17
C ASN A 32 7.51 -5.39 7.04
N GLY A 33 8.05 -5.35 5.82
CA GLY A 33 9.46 -5.09 5.55
C GLY A 33 10.29 -6.33 5.19
N VAL A 34 9.72 -7.53 5.26
CA VAL A 34 10.39 -8.77 4.89
C VAL A 34 9.97 -9.21 3.49
N ALA A 35 10.95 -9.60 2.67
CA ALA A 35 10.77 -10.10 1.31
C ALA A 35 10.20 -11.53 1.26
N HIS A 36 8.90 -11.68 1.53
CA HIS A 36 8.27 -13.00 1.58
C HIS A 36 6.80 -12.96 1.12
N TYR A 37 6.15 -14.13 1.10
CA TYR A 37 4.74 -14.36 0.81
C TYR A 37 4.26 -15.47 1.76
N LEU A 38 3.25 -15.16 2.58
CA LEU A 38 2.68 -16.09 3.56
C LEU A 38 1.24 -16.52 3.18
N GLY A 39 0.82 -16.26 1.94
CA GLY A 39 -0.59 -16.35 1.55
C GLY A 39 -1.39 -15.11 1.92
N ASP A 40 -2.68 -15.11 1.54
CA ASP A 40 -3.59 -13.96 1.65
C ASP A 40 -4.52 -14.03 2.88
N VAL A 41 -4.15 -14.86 3.86
CA VAL A 41 -4.95 -15.11 5.06
C VAL A 41 -4.72 -14.11 6.19
N HIS A 42 -3.69 -13.25 6.06
CA HIS A 42 -3.34 -12.26 7.07
C HIS A 42 -3.68 -10.84 6.59
N PRO A 43 -4.00 -9.90 7.50
CA PRO A 43 -4.22 -8.51 7.14
C PRO A 43 -3.02 -7.91 6.38
N ALA A 44 -3.31 -7.13 5.34
CA ALA A 44 -2.28 -6.56 4.46
C ALA A 44 -1.15 -5.82 5.22
N ALA A 45 -1.50 -5.13 6.32
CA ALA A 45 -0.57 -4.37 7.15
C ALA A 45 0.53 -5.23 7.81
N VAL A 46 0.29 -6.54 8.03
CA VAL A 46 1.26 -7.46 8.67
C VAL A 46 1.81 -8.50 7.69
N SER A 47 1.13 -8.72 6.57
CA SER A 47 1.56 -9.64 5.50
C SER A 47 2.85 -9.14 4.84
N PRO A 48 3.91 -9.96 4.74
CA PRO A 48 5.10 -9.60 3.97
C PRO A 48 4.76 -9.47 2.48
N LEU A 49 5.48 -8.59 1.80
CA LEU A 49 5.36 -8.38 0.36
C LEU A 49 6.70 -8.65 -0.33
N ARG A 50 6.67 -9.09 -1.59
CA ARG A 50 7.88 -9.37 -2.36
C ARG A 50 8.12 -8.34 -3.47
N GLY A 51 8.61 -7.16 -3.08
CA GLY A 51 9.02 -6.13 -4.00
C GLY A 51 7.85 -5.56 -4.80
N PRO A 52 6.89 -4.86 -4.14
CA PRO A 52 5.81 -4.20 -4.87
C PRO A 52 6.39 -3.20 -5.88
N ARG A 53 5.87 -3.18 -7.11
CA ARG A 53 6.42 -2.37 -8.23
C ARG A 53 5.47 -1.30 -8.74
N GLY A 54 4.21 -1.65 -8.90
CA GLY A 54 3.17 -0.77 -9.43
C GLY A 54 1.97 -0.75 -8.50
N LEU A 55 1.22 0.36 -8.56
CA LEU A 55 -0.02 0.53 -7.83
C LEU A 55 -1.08 1.07 -8.77
N ALA A 56 -2.29 0.52 -8.66
CA ALA A 56 -3.49 1.06 -9.24
C ALA A 56 -4.53 1.16 -8.13
N GLN A 57 -5.14 2.33 -7.99
CA GLN A 57 -6.24 2.51 -7.05
C GLN A 57 -7.55 2.36 -7.82
N VAL A 58 -8.30 1.31 -7.51
CA VAL A 58 -9.66 1.16 -8.01
C VAL A 58 -10.57 2.03 -7.16
N ARG A 59 -11.43 2.82 -7.81
CA ARG A 59 -12.50 3.55 -7.14
C ARG A 59 -13.79 2.81 -7.43
N GLU A 60 -14.46 2.32 -6.40
CA GLU A 60 -15.84 1.91 -6.56
C GLU A 60 -16.70 3.17 -6.69
N GLN A 61 -17.36 3.32 -7.82
CA GLN A 61 -18.44 4.28 -8.00
C GLN A 61 -19.72 3.46 -7.89
N CYS A 62 -20.38 3.49 -6.72
CA CYS A 62 -21.80 3.20 -6.71
C CYS A 62 -22.46 4.34 -7.48
N ALA A 63 -22.93 4.06 -8.69
CA ALA A 63 -23.86 4.93 -9.37
C ALA A 63 -25.14 4.98 -8.52
N GLU A 64 -25.54 6.20 -8.15
CA GLU A 64 -26.94 6.48 -7.81
C GLU A 64 -27.73 6.69 -9.11
#